data_AF-A0A6I2Z199-F1
#
_entry.id   AF-A0A6I2Z199-F1
#
_cell.length_a   1.000
_cell.length_b   1.000
_cell.length_c   1.000
_cell.angle_alpha   90.00
_cell.angle_beta   90.00
_cell.angle_gamma   90.00
#
_symmetry.space_group_name_H-M   'P 1'
#
loop_
_entity.id
_entity.type
_entity.pdbx_description
1 polymer ?
#
loop_
_entity_poly.entity_id
_entity_poly.type
_entity_poly.pdbx_seq_one_letter_code
_entity_poly.pdbx_strand_id
1 'polypeptide(L)'
;MLKKLLPLVEHAIKKPVWDCKMCGQCVLHSTGMTCPMTCPKTLRNGPCGGVRENGNCEVKPEMQCVWLKAYDRTIFLPLPKVWKDHYNDLRPPVDMQLQGTSSWINLITKRDQQTPAGWSVQDGNH
;
A
#
# COMPACT_ATOMS: atom_id res chain seq x y z
N MET A 1 -23.29 15.02 -1.42
CA MET A 1 -22.14 15.85 -1.01
C MET A 1 -21.05 15.08 -0.27
N LEU A 2 -21.39 14.22 0.71
CA LEU A 2 -20.40 13.45 1.51
C LEU A 2 -19.38 12.65 0.68
N LYS A 3 -19.81 12.01 -0.42
CA LYS A 3 -18.94 11.24 -1.34
C LYS A 3 -17.83 12.08 -2.00
N LYS A 4 -18.01 13.40 -2.15
CA LYS A 4 -17.00 14.30 -2.73
C LYS A 4 -16.07 14.90 -1.67
N LEU A 5 -16.53 15.02 -0.43
CA LEU A 5 -15.76 15.62 0.66
C LEU A 5 -14.79 14.60 1.30
N LEU A 6 -15.20 13.34 1.42
CA LEU A 6 -14.39 12.29 2.06
C LEU A 6 -13.01 12.08 1.38
N PRO A 7 -12.92 11.97 0.04
CA PRO A 7 -11.63 11.85 -0.64
C PRO A 7 -10.71 13.05 -0.40
N LEU A 8 -11.28 14.26 -0.26
CA LEU A 8 -10.51 15.49 0.00
C LEU A 8 -9.93 15.49 1.41
N VAL A 9 -10.74 15.13 2.41
CA VAL A 9 -10.28 14.99 3.81
C VAL A 9 -9.23 13.88 3.91
N GLU A 10 -9.49 12.75 3.28
CA GLU A 10 -8.56 11.63 3.24
C GLU A 10 -7.21 12.04 2.63
N HIS A 11 -7.23 12.76 1.50
CA HIS A 11 -6.03 13.26 0.86
C HIS A 11 -5.30 14.27 1.75
N ALA A 12 -6.02 15.20 2.37
CA ALA A 12 -5.47 16.21 3.25
C ALA A 12 -4.76 15.63 4.48
N ILE A 13 -5.22 14.48 4.98
CA ILE A 13 -4.59 13.79 6.12
C ILE A 13 -3.51 12.82 5.66
N LYS A 14 -3.79 11.96 4.67
CA LYS A 14 -2.91 10.84 4.32
C LYS A 14 -1.70 11.27 3.48
N LYS A 15 -1.82 12.32 2.67
CA LYS A 15 -0.71 12.82 1.87
C LYS A 15 0.44 13.38 2.72
N PRO A 16 0.22 14.31 3.67
CA PRO A 16 1.34 14.83 4.47
C PRO A 16 1.97 13.78 5.40
N VAL A 17 1.18 12.84 5.92
CA VAL A 17 1.69 11.87 6.91
C VAL A 17 2.43 10.68 6.25
N TRP A 18 1.95 10.16 5.13
CA TRP A 18 2.47 8.93 4.51
C TRP A 18 2.86 9.07 3.04
N ASP A 19 2.83 10.28 2.48
CA ASP A 19 3.00 10.54 1.04
C ASP A 19 2.03 9.71 0.17
N CYS A 20 0.78 9.61 0.64
CA CYS A 20 -0.27 8.86 -0.04
C CYS A 20 -0.43 9.30 -1.51
N LYS A 21 -0.40 8.32 -2.43
CA LYS A 21 -0.61 8.54 -3.88
C LYS A 21 -2.05 8.34 -4.35
N MET A 22 -3.00 8.23 -3.41
CA MET A 22 -4.44 8.12 -3.71
C MET A 22 -4.80 6.99 -4.68
N CYS A 23 -4.22 5.80 -4.50
CA CYS A 23 -4.57 4.62 -5.31
C CYS A 23 -5.99 4.07 -5.07
N GLY A 24 -6.72 4.58 -4.07
CA GLY A 24 -8.07 4.09 -3.74
C GLY A 24 -8.13 2.75 -3.00
N GLN A 25 -7.00 2.07 -2.77
CA GLN A 25 -6.91 0.76 -2.09
C GLN A 25 -5.81 0.75 -1.02
N CYS A 26 -6.09 1.31 0.15
CA CYS A 26 -5.08 1.55 1.20
C CYS A 26 -4.64 0.26 1.93
N VAL A 27 -3.32 0.04 2.07
CA VAL A 27 -2.73 -1.13 2.78
C VAL A 27 -1.67 -0.75 3.80
N LEU A 28 -1.71 0.49 4.31
CA LEU A 28 -0.71 0.98 5.28
C LEU A 28 -0.54 0.05 6.48
N HIS A 29 -1.65 -0.50 7.00
CA HIS A 29 -1.61 -1.39 8.16
C HIS A 29 -0.76 -2.64 7.90
N SER A 30 -0.77 -3.18 6.68
CA SER A 30 0.01 -4.36 6.32
C SER A 30 1.45 -4.06 5.91
N THR A 31 1.76 -2.82 5.56
CA THR A 31 3.07 -2.43 5.01
C THR A 31 3.87 -1.57 5.99
N GLY A 32 3.76 -1.86 7.30
CA GLY A 32 4.50 -1.14 8.33
C GLY A 32 4.23 0.38 8.29
N MET A 33 2.99 0.79 8.02
CA MET A 33 2.60 2.19 7.84
C MET A 33 3.39 2.91 6.73
N THR A 34 3.74 2.20 5.67
CA THR A 34 4.48 2.73 4.51
C THR A 34 3.66 2.57 3.24
N CYS A 35 3.37 3.65 2.51
CA CYS A 35 2.56 3.57 1.30
C CYS A 35 3.38 2.94 0.16
N PRO A 36 3.06 1.73 -0.34
CA PRO A 36 3.86 1.06 -1.39
C PRO A 36 3.84 1.84 -2.72
N MET A 37 2.78 2.61 -2.95
CA MET A 37 2.63 3.45 -4.16
C MET A 37 3.63 4.61 -4.23
N THR A 38 4.36 4.89 -3.14
CA THR A 38 5.48 5.84 -3.16
C THR A 38 6.71 5.28 -3.90
N CYS A 39 6.73 3.97 -4.17
CA CYS A 39 7.77 3.35 -4.99
C CYS A 39 7.78 4.00 -6.39
N PRO A 40 8.96 4.38 -6.94
CA PRO A 40 9.07 4.95 -8.28
C PRO A 40 8.51 4.05 -9.39
N LYS A 41 8.46 2.75 -9.15
CA LYS A 41 7.91 1.73 -10.06
C LYS A 41 6.41 1.46 -9.82
N THR A 42 5.79 2.17 -8.87
CA THR A 42 4.37 2.01 -8.49
C THR A 42 3.96 0.57 -8.15
N LEU A 43 4.90 -0.22 -7.62
CA LEU A 43 4.68 -1.63 -7.35
C LEU A 43 3.86 -1.85 -6.07
N ARG A 44 2.76 -2.58 -6.21
CA ARG A 44 1.86 -2.96 -5.12
C ARG A 44 2.44 -4.04 -4.20
N ASN A 45 3.26 -4.91 -4.75
CA ASN A 45 3.95 -5.99 -4.05
C ASN A 45 5.44 -5.86 -4.33
N GLY A 46 6.29 -6.17 -3.35
CA GLY A 46 7.74 -6.14 -3.50
C GLY A 46 8.43 -6.98 -2.41
N PRO A 47 9.75 -6.86 -2.27
CA PRO A 47 10.66 -6.02 -3.05
C PRO A 47 10.77 -6.46 -4.52
N CYS A 48 11.26 -5.57 -5.39
CA CYS A 48 11.35 -5.80 -6.85
C CYS A 48 12.66 -6.44 -7.33
N GLY A 49 13.52 -6.90 -6.42
CA GLY A 49 14.89 -7.35 -6.73
C GLY A 49 15.90 -6.22 -6.99
N GLY A 50 15.44 -5.04 -7.44
CA GLY A 50 16.26 -3.86 -7.69
C GLY A 50 16.67 -3.05 -6.45
N VAL A 51 17.02 -3.72 -5.35
CA VAL A 51 17.49 -3.06 -4.14
C VAL A 51 19.01 -3.07 -4.13
N ARG A 52 19.62 -1.88 -4.01
CA ARG A 52 21.08 -1.71 -3.94
C ARG A 52 21.62 -2.28 -2.62
N GLU A 53 22.92 -2.56 -2.58
CA GLU A 53 23.60 -3.10 -1.38
C GLU A 53 23.43 -2.21 -0.15
N ASN A 54 23.32 -0.89 -0.35
CA ASN A 54 23.07 0.08 0.72
C ASN A 54 21.59 0.21 1.13
N GLY A 55 20.70 -0.63 0.59
CA GLY A 55 19.26 -0.62 0.86
C GLY A 55 18.44 0.38 0.04
N ASN A 56 19.08 1.13 -0.88
CA ASN A 56 18.39 2.13 -1.70
C ASN A 56 17.78 1.54 -2.98
N CYS A 57 16.86 2.28 -3.60
CA CYS A 57 16.22 1.90 -4.84
C CYS A 57 17.20 1.94 -6.03
N GLU A 58 17.10 1.00 -6.97
CA GLU A 58 17.90 1.03 -8.21
C GLU A 58 17.62 2.27 -9.07
N VAL A 59 16.35 2.70 -9.16
CA VAL A 59 15.88 3.79 -10.03
C VAL A 59 16.15 5.16 -9.41
N LYS A 60 16.07 5.26 -8.09
CA LYS A 60 16.29 6.49 -7.31
C LYS A 60 17.32 6.21 -6.22
N PRO A 61 18.63 6.28 -6.54
CA PRO A 61 19.70 5.86 -5.64
C PRO A 61 19.75 6.61 -4.31
N GLU A 62 19.17 7.80 -4.24
CA GLU A 62 19.05 8.65 -3.06
C GLU A 62 17.88 8.26 -2.13
N MET A 63 16.96 7.41 -2.59
CA MET A 63 15.77 6.99 -1.87
C MET A 63 15.94 5.56 -1.32
N GLN A 64 15.72 5.38 -0.01
CA GLN A 64 15.61 4.05 0.59
C GLN A 64 14.49 3.24 -0.07
N CYS A 65 14.72 1.96 -0.36
CA CYS A 65 13.69 1.09 -0.92
C CYS A 65 12.45 1.07 -0.02
N VAL A 66 11.28 1.34 -0.61
CA VAL A 66 9.99 1.42 0.10
C VAL A 66 9.66 0.14 0.86
N TRP A 67 10.01 -1.02 0.30
CA TRP A 67 9.76 -2.33 0.92
C TRP A 67 10.75 -2.66 2.05
N LEU A 68 12.03 -2.29 1.92
CA LEU A 68 12.94 -2.38 3.07
C LEU A 68 12.49 -1.47 4.21
N LYS A 69 12.13 -0.22 3.90
CA LYS A 69 11.58 0.71 4.88
C LYS A 69 10.31 0.16 5.55
N ALA A 70 9.43 -0.49 4.80
CA ALA A 70 8.23 -1.13 5.33
C ALA A 70 8.58 -2.29 6.28
N TYR A 71 9.53 -3.14 5.90
CA TYR A 71 10.03 -4.24 6.74
C TYR A 71 10.68 -3.73 8.04
N ASP A 72 11.57 -2.74 7.96
CA ASP A 72 12.19 -2.16 9.16
C ASP A 72 11.10 -1.65 10.12
N ARG A 73 10.07 -0.98 9.58
CA ARG A 73 8.95 -0.48 10.38
C ARG A 73 8.09 -1.58 10.99
N THR A 74 7.89 -2.73 10.35
CA THR A 74 7.17 -3.84 10.99
C THR A 74 7.96 -4.41 12.17
N ILE A 75 9.29 -4.37 12.13
CA ILE A 75 10.15 -4.76 13.24
C ILE A 75 10.09 -3.71 14.36
N PHE A 76 10.43 -2.45 14.07
CA PHE A 76 10.69 -1.43 15.09
C PHE A 76 9.44 -0.76 15.65
N LEU A 77 8.34 -0.68 14.90
CA LEU A 77 7.12 -0.03 15.39
C LEU A 77 6.30 -0.98 16.28
N PRO A 78 5.63 -0.45 17.33
CA PRO A 78 4.72 -1.20 18.18
C PRO A 78 3.37 -1.42 17.48
N LEU A 79 3.38 -2.16 16.36
CA LEU A 79 2.19 -2.54 15.61
C LEU A 79 1.59 -3.85 16.15
N PRO A 80 0.26 -4.06 16.04
CA PRO A 80 -0.37 -5.33 16.34
C PRO A 80 0.28 -6.50 15.58
N LYS A 81 0.42 -7.67 16.22
CA LYS A 81 1.02 -8.86 15.59
C LYS A 81 0.36 -9.20 14.26
N VAL A 82 -0.98 -9.19 14.24
CA VAL A 82 -1.79 -9.46 13.04
C VAL A 82 -1.38 -8.57 11.86
N TRP A 83 -1.05 -7.29 12.11
CA TRP A 83 -0.61 -6.37 11.05
C TRP A 83 0.78 -6.66 10.54
N LYS A 84 1.68 -7.14 11.41
CA LYS A 84 3.03 -7.57 11.02
C LYS A 84 2.97 -8.82 10.15
N ASP A 85 2.08 -9.75 10.48
CA ASP A 85 1.88 -10.99 9.73
C ASP A 85 1.43 -10.70 8.29
N HIS A 86 0.58 -9.68 8.08
CA HIS A 86 0.11 -9.26 6.75
C HIS A 86 1.20 -8.72 5.81
N TYR A 87 2.42 -8.47 6.28
CA TYR A 87 3.48 -7.92 5.43
C TYR A 87 3.79 -8.80 4.22
N ASN A 88 3.75 -10.12 4.41
CA ASN A 88 4.07 -11.10 3.37
C ASN A 88 2.88 -11.47 2.46
N ASP A 89 1.69 -10.89 2.69
CA ASP A 89 0.52 -11.21 1.89
C ASP A 89 0.70 -10.74 0.45
N LEU A 90 0.55 -11.68 -0.49
CA LEU A 90 0.46 -11.36 -1.92
C LEU A 90 -0.92 -10.75 -2.21
N ARG A 91 -0.90 -9.51 -2.72
CA ARG A 91 -2.13 -8.76 -3.00
C ARG A 91 -2.43 -8.71 -4.48
N PRO A 92 -3.72 -8.61 -4.87
CA PRO A 92 -4.07 -8.32 -6.24
C PRO A 92 -3.41 -7.03 -6.75
N PRO A 93 -3.22 -6.91 -8.08
CA PRO A 93 -2.79 -5.65 -8.68
C PRO A 93 -3.77 -4.54 -8.31
N VAL A 94 -3.26 -3.32 -8.22
CA VAL A 94 -4.10 -2.14 -7.93
C VAL A 94 -5.06 -1.91 -9.09
N ASP A 95 -6.33 -1.70 -8.77
CA ASP A 95 -7.33 -1.23 -9.71
C ASP A 95 -7.15 0.28 -9.94
N MET A 96 -6.60 0.62 -11.10
CA MET A 96 -6.35 2.00 -11.49
C MET A 96 -7.63 2.81 -11.70
N GLN A 97 -8.80 2.17 -11.87
CA GLN A 97 -10.09 2.84 -11.95
C GLN A 97 -10.49 3.50 -10.60
N LEU A 98 -9.89 3.07 -9.50
CA LEU A 98 -10.12 3.63 -8.16
C LEU A 98 -9.18 4.81 -7.84
N GLN A 99 -8.25 5.16 -8.71
CA GLN A 99 -7.32 6.26 -8.45
C GLN A 99 -8.06 7.59 -8.21
N GLY A 100 -7.65 8.32 -7.16
CA GLY A 100 -8.28 9.57 -6.74
C GLY A 100 -9.58 9.41 -5.93
N THR A 101 -10.11 8.20 -5.83
CA THR A 101 -11.28 7.92 -4.98
C THR A 101 -10.88 7.65 -3.53
N SER A 102 -11.83 7.72 -2.60
CA SER A 102 -11.57 7.46 -1.17
C SER A 102 -11.38 5.97 -0.92
N SER A 103 -10.29 5.60 -0.25
CA SER A 103 -10.05 4.19 0.11
C SER A 103 -11.02 3.68 1.17
N TRP A 104 -11.54 4.56 2.04
CA TRP A 104 -12.58 4.17 3.01
C TRP A 104 -13.89 3.82 2.33
N ILE A 105 -14.31 4.62 1.34
CA ILE A 105 -15.54 4.32 0.58
C ILE A 105 -15.37 2.99 -0.18
N ASN A 106 -14.21 2.77 -0.80
CA ASN A 106 -13.96 1.54 -1.54
C ASN A 106 -13.91 0.31 -0.63
N LEU A 107 -13.33 0.42 0.56
CA LEU A 107 -13.33 -0.62 1.59
C LEU A 107 -14.76 -1.01 2.00
N ILE A 108 -15.59 -0.02 2.35
CA ILE A 108 -16.97 -0.28 2.80
C ILE A 108 -17.83 -0.85 1.67
N THR A 109 -17.60 -0.40 0.43
CA THR A 109 -18.32 -0.89 -0.75
C THR A 109 -17.70 -2.15 -1.36
N LYS A 110 -16.62 -2.70 -0.76
CA LYS A 110 -15.84 -3.84 -1.24
C LYS A 110 -15.31 -3.69 -2.67
N ARG A 111 -15.20 -2.45 -3.18
CA ARG A 111 -14.63 -2.18 -4.50
C ARG A 111 -13.13 -2.43 -4.52
N ASP A 112 -12.46 -2.26 -3.38
CA ASP A 112 -11.04 -2.56 -3.23
C ASP A 112 -10.73 -4.07 -3.21
N GLN A 113 -11.75 -4.92 -3.05
CA GLN A 113 -11.66 -6.39 -3.06
C GLN A 113 -11.98 -6.99 -4.44
N GLN A 114 -12.39 -6.19 -5.42
CA GLN A 114 -12.65 -6.67 -6.77
C GLN A 114 -11.32 -6.94 -7.48
N THR A 115 -11.12 -8.18 -7.93
CA THR A 115 -9.89 -8.61 -8.60
C THR A 115 -10.14 -8.88 -10.08
N PRO A 116 -9.15 -8.69 -10.96
CA PRO A 116 -9.29 -8.99 -12.38
C PRO A 116 -9.47 -10.49 -12.62
N ALA A 117 -10.09 -10.85 -13.75
CA ALA A 117 -10.26 -12.24 -14.15
C ALA A 117 -8.92 -13.00 -14.13
N GLY A 118 -8.92 -14.19 -13.54
CA GLY A 118 -7.71 -15.01 -13.36
C GLY A 118 -6.98 -14.77 -12.04
N TRP A 119 -7.31 -13.72 -11.29
CA TRP A 119 -6.85 -13.56 -9.91
C TRP A 119 -7.80 -14.28 -8.96
N SER A 120 -7.55 -15.56 -8.72
CA SER A 120 -8.21 -16.30 -7.65
C SER A 120 -7.52 -15.95 -6.33
N VAL A 121 -8.25 -15.28 -5.44
CA VAL A 121 -7.86 -15.24 -4.03
C VAL A 121 -8.07 -16.68 -3.55
N GLN A 122 -6.98 -17.43 -3.34
CA GLN A 122 -7.11 -18.57 -2.45
C GLN A 122 -7.49 -17.97 -1.11
N ASP A 123 -8.67 -18.30 -0.59
CA ASP A 123 -9.10 -17.97 0.75
C ASP A 123 -8.14 -18.66 1.73
N GLY A 124 -6.95 -18.08 1.89
CA GLY A 124 -5.91 -18.53 2.78
C GLY A 124 -6.34 -18.17 4.18
N ASN A 125 -6.94 -19.13 4.88
CA ASN A 125 -6.73 -19.28 6.31
C ASN A 125 -5.22 -19.23 6.57
N HIS A 126 -4.73 -18.06 6.97
CA HIS A 126 -3.48 -17.86 7.68
C HIS A 126 -3.80 -17.03 8.92
#